data_AF-A0A8H6K1T2-F1
#
_entry.id   AF-A0A8H6K1T2-F1
#
_cell.length_a   1.000
_cell.length_b   1.000
_cell.length_c   1.000
_cell.angle_alpha   90.00
_cell.angle_beta   90.00
_cell.angle_gamma   90.00
#
_symmetry.space_group_name_H-M   'P 1'
#
loop_
_entity.id
_entity.type
_entity.pdbx_description
1 polymer ?
#
loop_
_entity_poly.entity_id
_entity_poly.type
_entity_poly.pdbx_seq_one_letter_code
_entity_poly.pdbx_strand_id
1 'polypeptide(L)'
;MSTAATAASASHANAYEILGTPRLRISTQIAQALLVTPPLNPTIDDLPHIVVGSREFVLETQLSRRRGPGRSSWIRDHGEFLVEVTQSRAGASFWSCRRCDAKGSPRLFGAAATS
;
A
#
# COMPACT_ATOMS: atom_id res chain seq x y z
N MET A 1 -20.25 19.84 -51.57
CA MET A 1 -19.62 20.67 -50.51
C MET A 1 -20.17 20.17 -49.18
N SER A 2 -19.47 19.62 -48.21
CA SER A 2 -18.07 19.26 -48.00
C SER A 2 -18.08 18.24 -46.85
N THR A 3 -17.37 17.11 -46.97
CA THR A 3 -17.18 16.15 -45.86
C THR A 3 -15.99 16.59 -45.02
N ALA A 4 -16.22 17.03 -43.79
CA ALA A 4 -15.15 17.36 -42.84
C ALA A 4 -14.66 16.07 -42.17
N ALA A 5 -13.44 15.65 -42.50
CA ALA A 5 -12.72 14.61 -41.77
C ALA A 5 -12.10 15.23 -40.52
N THR A 6 -12.63 14.88 -39.34
CA THR A 6 -12.03 15.24 -38.06
C THR A 6 -10.84 14.31 -37.81
N ALA A 7 -9.63 14.79 -38.10
CA ALA A 7 -8.40 14.14 -37.69
C ALA A 7 -8.24 14.26 -36.17
N ALA A 8 -8.53 13.18 -35.45
CA ALA A 8 -8.20 13.06 -34.04
C ALA A 8 -6.67 12.98 -33.89
N SER A 9 -6.07 14.05 -33.37
CA SER A 9 -4.66 14.12 -33.04
C SER A 9 -4.35 13.10 -31.93
N ALA A 10 -3.67 12.02 -32.28
CA ALA A 10 -3.19 11.03 -31.32
C ALA A 10 -2.06 11.64 -30.47
N SER A 11 -2.39 12.06 -29.25
CA SER A 11 -1.41 12.40 -28.23
C SER A 11 -0.62 11.13 -27.88
N HIS A 12 0.67 11.08 -28.25
CA HIS A 12 1.57 10.00 -27.84
C HIS A 12 1.67 9.97 -26.32
N ALA A 13 1.04 8.97 -25.70
CA ALA A 13 1.36 8.61 -24.32
C ALA A 13 2.86 8.29 -24.28
N ASN A 14 3.57 9.03 -23.45
CA ASN A 14 5.00 8.85 -23.27
C ASN A 14 5.28 7.51 -22.56
N ALA A 15 6.49 6.97 -22.74
CA ALA A 15 6.83 5.66 -22.18
C ALA A 15 6.67 5.61 -20.64
N TYR A 16 6.77 6.75 -19.94
CA TYR A 16 6.61 6.81 -18.49
C TYR A 16 5.14 6.67 -18.04
N GLU A 17 4.16 7.19 -18.79
CA GLU A 17 2.73 6.94 -18.56
C GLU A 17 2.37 5.49 -18.86
N ILE A 18 2.96 4.90 -19.91
CA ILE A 18 2.73 3.51 -20.30
C ILE A 18 3.31 2.52 -19.28
N LEU A 19 4.47 2.84 -18.69
CA LEU A 19 5.12 2.00 -17.67
C LEU A 19 4.46 2.12 -16.28
N GLY A 20 3.53 3.06 -16.10
CA GLY A 20 2.91 3.36 -14.83
C GLY A 20 3.86 4.05 -13.84
N THR A 21 3.31 4.59 -12.75
CA THR A 21 4.11 5.15 -11.67
C THR A 21 5.13 4.13 -11.15
N PRO A 22 6.41 4.53 -10.96
CA PRO A 22 7.42 3.65 -10.38
C PRO A 22 6.90 3.05 -9.07
N ARG A 23 6.96 1.72 -8.94
CA ARG A 23 6.56 1.06 -7.70
C ARG A 23 7.48 1.55 -6.58
N LEU A 24 6.93 2.38 -5.70
CA LEU A 24 7.66 2.93 -4.57
C LEU A 24 8.05 1.80 -3.62
N ARG A 25 9.20 1.96 -2.94
CA ARG A 25 9.61 1.06 -1.86
C ARG A 25 8.53 1.01 -0.79
N ILE A 26 8.40 -0.13 -0.11
CA ILE A 26 7.35 -0.31 0.92
C ILE A 26 7.52 0.76 2.01
N SER A 27 8.75 1.03 2.43
CA SER A 27 9.07 2.08 3.41
C SER A 27 8.64 3.47 2.97
N THR A 28 8.76 3.81 1.69
CA THR A 28 8.31 5.10 1.15
C THR A 28 6.80 5.20 1.17
N GLN A 29 6.10 4.15 0.74
CA GLN A 29 4.63 4.09 0.78
C GLN A 29 4.11 4.18 2.22
N ILE A 30 4.75 3.48 3.17
CA ILE A 30 4.45 3.57 4.61
C ILE A 30 4.65 5.00 5.11
N ALA A 31 5.78 5.63 4.80
CA ALA A 31 6.07 6.99 5.25
C ALA A 31 5.01 7.97 4.74
N GLN A 32 4.60 7.84 3.48
CA GLN A 32 3.52 8.63 2.90
C GLN A 32 2.16 8.35 3.56
N ALA A 33 1.84 7.06 3.80
CA ALA A 33 0.61 6.64 4.47
C ALA A 33 0.47 7.23 5.89
N LEU A 34 1.58 7.35 6.62
CA LEU A 34 1.59 7.93 7.96
C LEU A 34 1.35 9.46 7.97
N LEU A 35 1.60 10.15 6.85
CA LEU A 35 1.34 11.58 6.72
C LEU A 35 -0.12 11.88 6.41
N VAL A 36 -0.86 10.91 5.88
CA VAL A 36 -2.29 11.06 5.56
C VAL A 36 -3.11 10.95 6.83
N THR A 37 -3.91 11.98 7.09
CA THR A 37 -4.89 11.95 8.19
C THR A 37 -6.22 11.40 7.66
N PRO A 38 -6.66 10.20 8.10
CA PRO A 38 -7.92 9.64 7.66
C PRO A 38 -9.12 10.44 8.21
N PRO A 39 -10.30 10.36 7.56
CA PRO A 39 -11.52 11.02 8.01
C PRO A 39 -12.01 10.47 9.37
N LEU A 40 -12.97 11.16 10.01
CA LEU A 40 -13.43 10.87 11.37
C LEU A 40 -13.94 9.43 11.58
N ASN A 41 -14.48 8.81 10.52
CA ASN A 41 -14.95 7.43 10.48
C ASN A 41 -14.44 6.75 9.20
N PRO A 42 -13.16 6.34 9.17
CA PRO A 42 -12.58 5.81 7.95
C PRO A 42 -13.07 4.38 7.71
N THR A 43 -13.49 4.12 6.47
CA THR A 43 -13.60 2.77 5.94
C THR A 43 -12.23 2.27 5.50
N ILE A 44 -12.10 0.98 5.17
CA ILE A 44 -10.81 0.43 4.72
C ILE A 44 -10.33 1.12 3.44
N ASP A 45 -11.26 1.45 2.53
CA ASP A 45 -10.94 2.11 1.26
C ASP A 45 -10.52 3.58 1.44
N ASP A 46 -10.84 4.20 2.58
CA ASP A 46 -10.40 5.56 2.91
C ASP A 46 -8.98 5.59 3.48
N LEU A 47 -8.40 4.43 3.80
CA LEU A 47 -7.05 4.34 4.33
C LEU A 47 -6.03 4.38 3.20
N PRO A 48 -4.80 4.87 3.45
CA PRO A 48 -3.73 4.76 2.49
C PRO A 48 -3.37 3.30 2.19
N HIS A 49 -3.52 2.90 0.92
CA HIS A 49 -3.14 1.58 0.45
C HIS A 49 -1.65 1.53 0.09
N ILE A 50 -1.00 0.48 0.55
CA ILE A 50 0.38 0.10 0.24
C ILE A 50 0.31 -1.07 -0.74
N VAL A 51 0.92 -0.93 -1.91
CA VAL A 51 0.92 -1.94 -2.96
C VAL A 51 2.27 -2.67 -2.98
N VAL A 52 2.22 -4.00 -2.85
CA VAL A 52 3.40 -4.87 -2.95
C VAL A 52 3.13 -5.96 -3.98
N GLY A 53 3.72 -5.82 -5.17
CA GLY A 53 3.41 -6.69 -6.30
C GLY A 53 1.98 -6.46 -6.79
N SER A 54 1.13 -7.50 -6.73
CA SER A 54 -0.30 -7.45 -7.07
C SER A 54 -1.22 -7.44 -5.84
N ARG A 55 -0.64 -7.28 -4.64
CA ARG A 55 -1.35 -7.35 -3.36
C ARG A 55 -1.41 -5.95 -2.75
N GLU A 56 -2.53 -5.66 -2.11
CA GLU A 56 -2.78 -4.39 -1.43
C GLU A 56 -2.82 -4.59 0.08
N PHE A 57 -2.33 -3.58 0.79
CA PHE A 57 -2.20 -3.62 2.23
C PHE A 57 -2.55 -2.26 2.84
N VAL A 58 -2.96 -2.27 4.10
CA VAL A 58 -3.10 -1.07 4.92
C VAL A 58 -2.26 -1.22 6.18
N LEU A 59 -1.90 -0.09 6.81
CA LEU A 59 -1.19 -0.12 8.08
C LEU A 59 -2.09 -0.67 9.18
N GLU A 60 -1.58 -1.65 9.94
CA GLU A 60 -2.35 -2.26 11.03
C GLU A 60 -2.75 -1.23 12.10
N THR A 61 -1.90 -0.22 12.33
CA THR A 61 -2.12 0.87 13.29
C THR A 61 -3.27 1.80 12.91
N GLN A 62 -3.63 1.87 11.63
CA GLN A 62 -4.74 2.70 11.14
C GLN A 62 -6.10 1.98 11.23
N LEU A 63 -6.11 0.68 11.48
CA LEU A 63 -7.34 -0.10 11.65
C LEU A 63 -7.87 0.02 13.08
N SER A 64 -8.99 0.73 13.27
CA SER A 64 -9.65 0.95 14.57
C SER A 64 -9.94 -0.34 15.36
N ARG A 65 -10.24 -1.44 14.66
CA ARG A 65 -10.59 -2.75 15.26
C ARG A 65 -9.38 -3.56 15.74
N ARG A 66 -8.16 -3.20 15.35
CA ARG A 66 -6.92 -3.91 15.75
C ARG A 66 -6.10 -3.13 16.78
N ARG A 67 -6.68 -2.11 17.41
CA ARG A 67 -6.14 -1.37 18.57
C ARG A 67 -6.17 -2.20 19.87
N GLY A 68 -5.80 -3.48 19.81
CA GLY A 68 -5.33 -4.16 21.01
C GLY A 68 -4.01 -3.53 21.47
N PRO A 69 -3.55 -3.75 22.72
CA PRO A 69 -2.18 -3.38 23.09
C PRO A 69 -1.27 -3.94 22.02
N GLY A 70 -0.67 -3.03 21.24
CA GLY A 70 -0.04 -3.37 19.98
C GLY A 70 1.02 -4.44 20.21
N ARG A 71 1.36 -5.17 19.15
CA ARG A 71 2.52 -6.07 19.15
C ARG A 71 3.76 -5.27 19.56
N SER A 72 4.07 -5.28 20.87
CA SER A 72 5.03 -4.38 21.51
C SER A 72 6.43 -4.98 21.57
N SER A 73 6.70 -5.95 20.69
CA SER A 73 7.99 -6.62 20.64
C SER A 73 9.03 -5.78 19.91
N TRP A 74 10.29 -6.13 20.14
CA TRP A 74 11.48 -5.56 19.50
C TRP A 74 11.39 -5.49 17.96
N ILE A 75 10.53 -6.31 17.35
CA ILE A 75 10.41 -6.41 15.89
C ILE A 75 9.78 -5.13 15.26
N ARG A 76 9.02 -4.35 16.04
CA ARG A 76 8.40 -3.09 15.57
C ARG A 76 9.46 -2.04 15.21
N ASP A 77 10.62 -2.08 15.85
CA ASP A 77 11.71 -1.14 15.56
C ASP A 77 12.40 -1.45 14.21
N HIS A 78 12.11 -2.61 13.63
CA HIS A 78 12.72 -3.10 12.40
C HIS A 78 11.76 -3.22 11.21
N GLY A 79 10.50 -2.83 11.38
CA GLY A 79 9.47 -3.02 10.36
C GLY A 79 8.07 -2.67 10.82
N GLU A 80 7.14 -2.61 9.88
CA GLU A 80 5.73 -2.30 10.18
C GLU A 80 4.84 -3.52 9.95
N PHE A 81 3.78 -3.60 10.75
CA PHE A 81 2.70 -4.55 10.51
C PHE A 81 1.72 -4.01 9.49
N LEU A 82 1.46 -4.82 8.48
CA LEU A 82 0.57 -4.57 7.37
C LEU A 82 -0.56 -5.59 7.41
N VAL A 83 -1.77 -5.17 7.06
CA VAL A 83 -2.90 -6.07 6.90
C VAL A 83 -3.27 -6.09 5.43
N GLU A 84 -3.33 -7.29 4.86
CA GLU A 84 -3.75 -7.46 3.46
C GLU A 84 -5.21 -7.04 3.31
N VAL A 85 -5.50 -6.33 2.23
CA VAL A 85 -6.86 -5.93 1.87
C VAL A 85 -7.33 -6.76 0.68
N THR A 86 -8.45 -7.45 0.85
CA THR A 86 -9.09 -8.23 -0.20
C THR A 86 -10.57 -7.86 -0.24
N GLN A 87 -11.06 -7.38 -1.38
CA GLN A 87 -12.47 -6.97 -1.56
C GLN A 87 -12.92 -5.97 -0.47
N SER A 88 -12.11 -4.95 -0.20
CA SER A 88 -12.38 -3.92 0.83
C SER A 88 -12.54 -4.48 2.25
N ARG A 89 -11.99 -5.67 2.51
CA ARG A 89 -11.99 -6.33 3.83
C ARG A 89 -10.57 -6.59 4.30
N ALA A 90 -10.37 -6.39 5.60
CA ALA A 90 -9.10 -6.68 6.28
C ALA A 90 -8.91 -8.20 6.40
N GLY A 91 -7.85 -8.71 5.77
CA GLY A 91 -7.46 -10.12 5.76
C GLY A 91 -6.38 -10.45 6.80
N ALA A 92 -5.36 -11.18 6.35
CA ALA A 92 -4.26 -11.64 7.19
C ALA A 92 -3.27 -10.51 7.52
N SER A 93 -2.63 -10.61 8.70
CA SER A 93 -1.56 -9.71 9.12
C SER A 93 -0.20 -10.22 8.64
N PHE A 94 0.64 -9.30 8.19
CA PHE A 94 2.01 -9.51 7.77
C PHE A 94 2.94 -8.51 8.45
N TRP A 95 4.20 -8.87 8.63
CA TRP A 95 5.25 -7.96 9.06
C TRP A 95 6.17 -7.65 7.88
N SER A 96 6.40 -6.36 7.62
CA SER A 96 7.27 -5.87 6.56
C SER A 96 8.67 -5.59 7.07
N CYS A 97 9.69 -6.18 6.46
CA CYS A 97 11.07 -5.99 6.88
C CYS A 97 11.67 -4.70 6.31
N ARG A 98 11.87 -3.68 7.15
CA ARG A 98 12.44 -2.37 6.74
C ARG A 98 13.85 -2.50 6.15
N ARG A 99 14.68 -3.36 6.74
CA ARG A 99 16.06 -3.62 6.24
C ARG A 99 16.07 -4.33 4.89
N CYS A 100 15.11 -5.22 4.65
CA CYS A 100 15.00 -5.98 3.40
C CYS A 100 14.57 -5.05 2.25
N ASP A 101 13.58 -4.20 2.53
CA ASP A 101 13.13 -3.15 1.60
C ASP A 101 14.26 -2.14 1.30
N ALA A 102 15.04 -1.72 2.30
CA ALA A 102 16.20 -0.85 2.10
C ALA A 102 17.28 -1.48 1.18
N LYS A 103 17.41 -2.81 1.21
CA LYS A 103 18.30 -3.57 0.32
C LYS A 103 17.73 -3.79 -1.08
N GLY A 104 16.54 -3.27 -1.39
CA GLY A 104 15.86 -3.48 -2.66
C GLY A 104 15.22 -4.87 -2.82
N SER A 105 15.11 -5.63 -1.75
CA SER A 105 14.47 -6.96 -1.74
C SER A 105 13.33 -6.99 -0.69
N PRO A 106 12.19 -6.33 -0.96
CA PRO A 106 11.09 -6.27 -0.02
C PRO A 106 10.60 -7.68 0.35
N ARG A 107 10.42 -7.93 1.66
CA ARG A 107 9.89 -9.19 2.19
C ARG A 107 8.78 -8.94 3.19
N LEU A 108 7.74 -9.75 3.08
CA LEU A 108 6.62 -9.81 4.00
C LEU A 108 6.63 -11.17 4.69
N PHE A 109 6.43 -11.16 6.01
CA PHE A 109 6.39 -12.36 6.83
C PHE A 109 4.99 -12.52 7.41
N GLY A 110 4.38 -13.69 7.23
CA GLY A 110 3.06 -13.99 7.79
C GLY A 110 3.10 -13.88 9.31
N ALA A 111 2.16 -13.14 9.89
CA ALA A 111 2.21 -12.80 11.29
C ALA A 111 0.98 -13.36 12.02
N ALA A 112 1.04 -14.64 12.34
CA ALA A 112 -0.03 -15.40 12.99
C ALA A 112 0.18 -15.49 14.52
N ALA A 113 -0.92 -15.57 15.27
CA ALA A 113 -0.86 -15.92 16.68
C ALA A 113 -0.63 -17.44 16.80
N THR A 114 0.28 -17.83 17.68
CA THR A 114 0.48 -19.22 18.08
C THR A 114 -0.33 -19.46 19.36
N SER A 115 -1.17 -20.51 19.35
CA SER A 115 -1.93 -20.98 20.51
C SER A 115 -1.10 -21.82 21.46
#